data_AF-A0A958KVN0-F1
#
_entry.id   AF-A0A958KVN0-F1
#
_cell.length_a   1.000
_cell.length_b   1.000
_cell.length_c   1.000
_cell.angle_alpha   90.00
_cell.angle_beta   90.00
_cell.angle_gamma   90.00
#
_symmetry.space_group_name_H-M   'P 1'
#
loop_
_entity.id
_entity.type
_entity.pdbx_description
1 polymer ?
#
loop_
_entity_poly.entity_id
_entity_poly.type
_entity_poly.pdbx_seq_one_letter_code
_entity_poly.pdbx_strand_id
1 'polypeptide(L)'
;MSHKQKLQIYPLISVVIIIIALFSLVFLQMEVRRIGYVLLKETRQYKSLQDEHRLKVMRFAKVMRPERLRDLAVTRLTLNDAKSSQIIHMAGEKIALRQ
;
A
#
# COMPACT_ATOMS: atom_id res chain seq x y z
N MET A 1 9.56 41.64 47.85
CA MET A 1 8.83 40.55 48.55
C MET A 1 9.65 40.08 49.74
N SER A 2 9.04 40.08 50.92
CA SER A 2 9.71 39.77 52.20
C SER A 2 10.22 38.33 52.21
N HIS A 3 11.41 38.08 52.76
CA HIS A 3 12.07 36.75 52.79
C HIS A 3 11.15 35.62 53.30
N LYS A 4 10.21 35.95 54.19
CA LYS A 4 9.19 35.01 54.72
C LYS A 4 8.22 34.50 53.66
N GLN A 5 7.86 35.32 52.66
CA GLN A 5 6.96 34.93 51.57
C GLN A 5 7.65 33.95 50.61
N LYS A 6 8.95 34.14 50.34
CA LYS A 6 9.72 33.20 49.49
C LYS A 6 9.77 31.80 50.09
N LEU A 7 9.98 31.68 51.41
CA LEU A 7 10.00 30.38 52.11
C LEU A 7 8.67 29.60 51.99
N GLN A 8 7.53 30.28 51.84
CA GLN A 8 6.22 29.63 51.70
C GLN A 8 5.91 29.21 50.25
N ILE A 9 6.46 29.90 49.26
CA ILE A 9 6.14 29.67 47.84
C ILE A 9 6.98 28.53 47.24
N TYR A 10 8.26 28.41 47.62
CA TYR A 10 9.12 27.33 47.11
C TYR A 10 8.58 25.90 47.30
N PRO A 11 8.04 25.51 48.48
CA PRO A 11 7.47 24.17 48.63
C PRO A 11 6.23 23.97 47.74
N LEU A 12 5.41 25.01 47.54
CA LEU A 12 4.25 24.94 46.64
C LEU A 12 4.69 24.69 45.20
N ILE A 13 5.70 25.42 44.71
CA ILE A 13 6.25 25.25 43.37
C ILE A 13 6.83 23.83 43.19
N SER A 14 7.55 23.31 44.19
CA SER A 14 8.09 21.95 44.15
C SER A 14 6.99 20.90 43.97
N VAL A 15 5.90 21.01 44.73
CA VAL A 15 4.75 20.10 44.61
C VAL A 15 4.10 20.20 43.23
N VAL A 16 3.92 21.41 42.70
CA VAL A 16 3.38 21.60 41.35
C VAL A 16 4.28 20.97 40.28
N ILE A 17 5.60 21.13 40.38
CA ILE A 17 6.56 20.51 39.46
C ILE A 17 6.45 18.99 39.52
N ILE A 18 6.37 18.40 40.71
CA ILE A 18 6.22 16.95 40.89
C ILE A 18 4.92 16.45 40.24
N ILE A 19 3.80 17.17 40.45
CA ILE A 19 2.52 16.83 39.85
C ILE A 19 2.62 16.85 38.32
N ILE A 20 3.16 17.94 37.75
CA ILE A 20 3.33 18.07 36.31
C ILE A 20 4.22 16.95 35.76
N ALA A 21 5.32 16.61 36.44
CA ALA A 21 6.22 15.54 36.03
C ALA A 21 5.51 14.17 36.01
N LEU A 22 4.72 13.86 37.05
CA LEU A 22 3.95 12.62 37.13
C LEU A 22 2.88 12.55 36.03
N PHE A 23 2.15 13.64 35.80
CA PHE A 23 1.19 13.71 34.70
C PHE A 23 1.88 13.54 33.35
N SER A 24 2.98 14.24 33.12
CA SER A 24 3.74 14.17 31.86
C SER A 24 4.19 12.74 31.57
N LEU A 25 4.65 12.00 32.59
CA LEU A 25 5.05 10.61 32.46
C LEU A 25 3.87 9.72 32.03
N VAL A 26 2.71 9.87 32.67
CA VAL A 26 1.50 9.11 32.31
C VAL A 26 1.05 9.45 30.89
N PHE A 27 1.05 10.73 30.51
CA PHE A 27 0.73 11.16 29.16
C PHE A 27 1.66 10.54 28.13
N LEU A 28 2.97 10.52 28.40
CA LEU A 28 3.95 9.90 27.50
C LEU A 28 3.68 8.40 27.32
N GLN A 29 3.42 7.68 28.41
CA GLN A 29 3.11 6.25 28.36
C GLN A 29 1.81 5.97 27.58
N MET A 30 0.78 6.79 27.79
CA MET A 30 -0.48 6.68 27.07
C MET A 30 -0.31 6.95 25.59
N GLU A 31 0.53 7.90 25.20
CA GLU A 31 0.79 8.24 23.81
C GLU A 31 1.56 7.14 23.08
N VAL A 32 2.59 6.57 23.71
CA VAL A 32 3.31 5.40 23.18
C VAL A 32 2.35 4.23 22.95
N ARG A 33 1.45 3.98 23.91
CA ARG A 33 0.44 2.92 23.77
C ARG A 33 -0.55 3.20 22.65
N ARG A 34 -1.02 4.45 22.51
CA ARG A 34 -1.91 4.88 21.41
C ARG A 34 -1.26 4.64 20.05
N ILE A 35 -0.02 5.11 19.88
CA ILE A 35 0.74 4.94 18.62
C ILE A 35 0.94 3.45 18.32
N GLY A 36 1.26 2.64 19.33
CA GLY A 36 1.39 1.19 19.18
C GLY A 36 0.13 0.53 18.63
N TYR A 37 -1.06 0.90 19.13
CA TYR A 37 -2.33 0.37 18.62
C TYR A 37 -2.63 0.84 17.19
N VAL A 38 -2.34 2.10 16.86
CA VAL A 38 -2.51 2.61 15.50
C VAL A 38 -1.60 1.86 14.54
N LEU A 39 -0.31 1.72 14.86
CA LEU A 39 0.66 1.01 14.03
C LEU A 39 0.23 -0.45 13.79
N LEU A 40 -0.22 -1.14 14.84
CA LEU A 40 -0.69 -2.52 14.72
C LEU A 40 -1.91 -2.63 13.79
N LYS A 41 -2.85 -1.69 13.92
CA LYS A 41 -4.04 -1.61 13.05
C LYS A 41 -3.64 -1.38 11.59
N GLU A 42 -2.81 -0.38 11.33
CA GLU A 42 -2.34 -0.04 9.99
C GLU A 42 -1.56 -1.20 9.36
N THR A 43 -0.71 -1.88 10.13
CA THR A 43 0.05 -3.04 9.65
C THR A 43 -0.87 -4.20 9.25
N ARG A 44 -1.93 -4.45 10.03
CA ARG A 44 -2.95 -5.47 9.68
C ARG A 44 -3.71 -5.10 8.42
N GLN A 45 -4.10 -3.83 8.28
CA GLN A 45 -4.79 -3.34 7.08
C GLN A 45 -3.90 -3.44 5.84
N TYR A 46 -2.65 -3.00 5.95
CA TYR A 46 -1.67 -3.11 4.87
C TYR A 46 -1.47 -4.56 4.43
N LYS A 47 -1.33 -5.50 5.37
CA LYS A 47 -1.20 -6.93 5.05
C LYS A 47 -2.43 -7.45 4.30
N SER A 48 -3.63 -7.09 4.76
CA SER A 48 -4.87 -7.47 4.08
C SER A 48 -4.94 -6.93 2.65
N LEU A 49 -4.57 -5.67 2.43
CA LEU A 49 -4.54 -5.06 1.10
C LEU A 49 -3.50 -5.72 0.20
N GLN A 50 -2.33 -6.08 0.75
CA GLN A 50 -1.28 -6.77 0.01
C GLN A 50 -1.72 -8.16 -0.43
N ASP A 51 -2.41 -8.91 0.43
CA ASP A 51 -2.96 -10.23 0.09
C ASP A 51 -4.06 -10.12 -0.97
N GLU A 52 -4.93 -9.11 -0.87
CA GLU A 52 -5.93 -8.81 -1.89
C GLU A 52 -5.31 -8.50 -3.26
N HIS A 53 -4.24 -7.69 -3.26
CA HIS A 53 -3.50 -7.36 -4.46
C HIS A 53 -2.87 -8.61 -5.08
N ARG A 54 -2.23 -9.48 -4.28
CA ARG A 54 -1.68 -10.76 -4.74
C ARG A 54 -2.75 -11.65 -5.37
N LEU A 55 -3.94 -11.74 -4.77
CA LEU A 55 -5.06 -12.50 -5.32
C LEU A 55 -5.56 -11.92 -6.65
N LYS A 56 -5.64 -10.59 -6.78
CA LYS A 56 -6.03 -9.91 -8.02
C LYS A 56 -5.01 -10.16 -9.13
N VAL A 57 -3.72 -10.03 -8.84
CA VAL A 57 -2.63 -10.33 -9.78
C VAL A 57 -2.67 -11.80 -10.21
N MET A 58 -2.85 -12.74 -9.27
CA MET A 58 -2.96 -14.16 -9.61
C MET A 58 -4.18 -14.44 -10.51
N ARG A 59 -5.33 -13.80 -10.24
CA ARG A 59 -6.51 -13.91 -11.10
C ARG A 59 -6.26 -13.32 -12.48
N PHE A 60 -5.65 -12.14 -12.56
CA PHE A 60 -5.28 -11.51 -13.81
C PHE A 60 -4.34 -12.41 -14.63
N ALA A 61 -3.29 -12.95 -14.01
CA ALA A 61 -2.37 -13.88 -14.66
C ALA A 61 -3.06 -15.17 -15.14
N LYS A 62 -4.08 -15.66 -14.42
CA LYS A 62 -4.90 -16.81 -14.86
C LYS A 62 -5.79 -16.46 -16.07
N VAL A 63 -6.29 -15.23 -16.16
CA VAL A 63 -7.11 -14.77 -17.29
C VAL A 63 -6.24 -14.51 -18.52
N MET A 64 -5.11 -13.83 -18.34
CA MET A 64 -4.15 -13.46 -19.39
C MET A 64 -3.18 -14.59 -19.74
N ARG A 65 -3.55 -15.85 -19.49
CA ARG A 65 -2.72 -16.97 -19.92
C ARG A 65 -2.55 -16.93 -21.45
N PRO A 66 -1.33 -17.18 -21.97
CA PRO A 66 -1.07 -17.16 -23.41
C PRO A 66 -2.03 -18.03 -24.21
N GLU A 67 -2.47 -19.17 -23.65
CA GLU A 67 -3.46 -20.04 -24.27
C GLU A 67 -4.78 -19.31 -24.56
N ARG A 68 -5.31 -18.57 -23.57
CA ARG A 68 -6.57 -17.81 -23.73
C ARG A 68 -6.41 -16.58 -24.59
N LEU A 69 -5.26 -15.90 -24.54
CA LEU A 69 -4.94 -14.82 -25.46
C LEU A 69 -4.93 -15.32 -26.91
N ARG A 70 -4.40 -16.52 -27.14
CA ARG A 70 -4.41 -17.19 -28.45
C ARG A 70 -5.83 -17.54 -28.87
N ASP A 71 -6.64 -18.12 -28.00
CA ASP A 71 -8.04 -18.43 -28.29
C ASP A 71 -8.86 -17.16 -28.58
N LEU A 72 -8.63 -16.07 -27.85
CA LEU A 72 -9.30 -14.78 -28.05
C LEU A 72 -8.83 -14.12 -29.37
N ALA A 73 -7.54 -14.23 -29.69
CA ALA A 73 -6.99 -13.76 -30.96
C ALA A 73 -7.53 -14.55 -32.17
N VAL A 74 -7.68 -15.87 -32.03
CA VAL A 74 -8.25 -16.74 -33.07
C VAL A 74 -9.76 -16.47 -33.23
N THR A 75 -10.50 -16.33 -32.14
CA THR A 75 -11.97 -16.21 -32.19
C THR A 75 -12.49 -14.81 -32.48
N ARG A 76 -11.77 -13.75 -32.10
CA ARG A 76 -12.23 -12.35 -32.26
C ARG A 76 -11.35 -11.49 -33.16
N LEU A 77 -10.08 -11.85 -33.35
CA LEU A 77 -9.11 -11.02 -34.10
C LEU A 77 -8.65 -11.66 -35.41
N THR A 78 -9.17 -12.85 -35.79
CA THR A 78 -8.79 -13.56 -37.03
C THR A 78 -7.27 -13.76 -37.18
N LEU A 79 -6.52 -13.76 -36.07
CA LEU A 79 -5.09 -14.11 -36.11
C LEU A 79 -4.97 -15.63 -36.08
N ASN A 80 -4.86 -16.24 -37.25
CA ASN A 80 -4.35 -17.60 -37.37
C ASN A 80 -2.82 -17.56 -37.19
N ASP A 81 -2.25 -18.58 -36.54
CA ASP A 81 -0.79 -18.73 -36.48
C ASP A 81 -0.20 -18.65 -37.89
N ALA A 82 0.76 -17.75 -38.09
CA ALA A 82 1.39 -17.55 -39.39
C ALA A 82 2.10 -18.84 -39.82
N LYS A 83 1.42 -19.64 -40.64
CA LYS A 83 2.04 -20.79 -41.32
C LYS A 83 2.92 -20.27 -42.44
N SER A 84 4.06 -20.92 -42.64
CA SER A 84 5.11 -20.59 -43.62
C SER A 84 4.60 -20.33 -45.06
N SER A 85 3.39 -20.79 -45.40
CA SER A 85 2.78 -20.68 -46.73
C SER A 85 1.50 -19.84 -46.80
N GLN A 86 1.14 -19.07 -45.76
CA GLN A 86 -0.11 -18.29 -45.78
C GLN A 86 0.10 -16.88 -46.35
N ILE A 87 -0.59 -16.57 -47.46
CA ILE A 87 -0.63 -15.23 -48.06
C ILE A 87 -1.59 -14.36 -47.23
N ILE A 88 -1.07 -13.35 -46.53
CA ILE A 88 -1.88 -12.41 -45.75
C ILE A 88 -2.25 -11.24 -46.65
N HIS A 89 -3.52 -11.11 -47.02
CA HIS A 89 -4.05 -9.90 -47.65
C HIS A 89 -4.16 -8.80 -46.59
N MET A 90 -3.13 -7.97 -46.48
CA MET A 90 -3.20 -6.72 -45.73
C MET A 90 -4.05 -5.75 -46.55
N ALA A 91 -5.22 -5.37 -46.02
CA ALA A 91 -6.04 -4.32 -46.61
C ALA A 91 -5.24 -3.00 -46.58
N GLY A 92 -4.59 -2.69 -47.71
CA GLY A 92 -3.68 -1.56 -47.84
C GLY A 92 -2.52 -1.82 -48.81
N GLU A 93 -2.85 -2.07 -50.07
CA GLU A 93 -2.10 -1.72 -51.29
C GLU A 93 -0.58 -1.94 -51.43
N LYS A 94 0.08 -2.78 -50.62
CA LYS A 94 1.47 -3.21 -50.91
C LYS A 94 1.66 -4.69 -50.65
N ILE A 95 1.59 -5.47 -51.73
CA ILE A 95 1.98 -6.87 -51.77
C ILE A 95 3.51 -6.91 -51.66
N ALA A 96 4.03 -7.36 -50.52
CA ALA A 96 5.44 -7.71 -50.39
C ALA A 96 5.62 -9.17 -50.83
N LEU A 97 6.05 -9.37 -52.08
CA LEU A 97 6.57 -10.65 -52.57
C LEU A 97 8.07 -10.72 -52.26
N ARG A 98 8.52 -11.84 -51.72
CA ARG A 98 9.94 -12.18 -51.56
C ARG A 98 10.34 -13.05 -52.75
N GLN A 99 11.36 -12.62 -53.51
CA GLN A 99 12.15 -13.49 -54.38
C GLN A 99 13.08 -14.37 -53.53
#